data_AF-A0A924XJI1-F1
#
_entry.id   AF-A0A924XJI1-F1
#
_cell.length_a   1.000
_cell.length_b   1.000
_cell.length_c   1.000
_cell.angle_alpha   90.00
_cell.angle_beta   90.00
_cell.angle_gamma   90.00
#
_symmetry.space_group_name_H-M   'P 1'
#
loop_
_entity.id
_entity.type
_entity.pdbx_description
1 polymer ?
#
loop_
_entity_poly.entity_id
_entity_poly.type
_entity_poly.pdbx_seq_one_letter_code
_entity_poly.pdbx_strand_id
1 'polypeptide(L)'
;MNEDYQNDWINDRSAKYREFFNLGNDVALISDEAKPPELSTEAAAALERFNIEWHFIPTNDAVPVDDDYLKRFYPTSKRLFAPNREHQIDVRKTLVEGHKAQQGIIVGIETTEKPNYLPENRQFYGTQYGHDATTDPFAVYFGQAEMTNGTRFDHDFGLIQRFLQIANKDMRERKILPEGYQVKICPPAIFNLIGTVFHQEWSATQTLELGFYYDERGNATSMTVGANAPNDFSFIDVVEGEFGWALSGFRLAIMPESPSQTGKK
;
A
#
# COMPACT_ATOMS: atom_id res chain seq x y z
N MET A 1 14.90 11.14 -15.70
CA MET A 1 14.50 9.84 -16.26
C MET A 1 14.25 10.05 -17.75
N ASN A 2 14.81 9.24 -18.66
CA ASN A 2 14.55 9.39 -20.10
C ASN A 2 13.09 8.99 -20.39
N GLU A 3 12.42 9.66 -21.35
CA GLU A 3 11.05 9.29 -21.79
C GLU A 3 10.92 7.81 -22.15
N ASP A 4 12.00 7.21 -22.68
CA ASP A 4 12.08 5.78 -23.01
C ASP A 4 11.88 4.88 -21.77
N TYR A 5 12.52 5.19 -20.63
CA TYR A 5 12.39 4.39 -19.40
C TYR A 5 11.01 4.56 -18.74
N GLN A 6 10.37 5.72 -18.91
CA GLN A 6 9.02 5.97 -18.38
C GLN A 6 7.96 5.16 -19.12
N ASN A 7 8.15 4.90 -20.42
CA ASN A 7 7.24 4.07 -21.21
C ASN A 7 7.43 2.57 -20.92
N ASP A 8 8.66 2.13 -20.62
CA ASP A 8 8.96 0.70 -20.43
C ASP A 8 8.23 0.09 -19.23
N TRP A 9 8.30 0.71 -18.04
CA TRP A 9 7.62 0.14 -16.87
C TRP A 9 6.09 0.16 -17.03
N ILE A 10 5.52 1.20 -17.67
CA ILE A 10 4.08 1.27 -17.93
C ILE A 10 3.65 0.14 -18.85
N ASN A 11 4.44 -0.12 -19.90
CA ASN A 11 4.18 -1.21 -20.84
C ASN A 11 4.25 -2.57 -20.13
N ASP A 12 5.26 -2.78 -19.29
CA ASP A 12 5.43 -4.01 -18.51
C ASP A 12 4.25 -4.24 -17.54
N ARG A 13 3.85 -3.20 -16.80
CA ARG A 13 2.69 -3.28 -15.90
C ARG A 13 1.39 -3.49 -16.67
N SER A 14 1.24 -2.84 -17.82
CA SER A 14 0.09 -3.01 -18.71
C SER A 14 -0.01 -4.45 -19.21
N ALA A 15 1.09 -5.02 -19.68
CA ALA A 15 1.11 -6.41 -20.15
C ALA A 15 0.68 -7.38 -19.04
N LYS A 16 1.24 -7.23 -17.83
CA LYS A 16 0.86 -8.06 -16.67
C LYS A 16 -0.61 -7.89 -16.28
N TYR A 17 -1.14 -6.67 -16.26
CA TYR A 17 -2.57 -6.48 -15.97
C TYR A 17 -3.46 -7.07 -17.06
N ARG A 18 -3.11 -6.91 -18.34
CA ARG A 18 -3.87 -7.51 -19.44
C ARG A 18 -3.88 -9.01 -19.36
N GLU A 19 -2.72 -9.63 -19.11
CA GLU A 19 -2.61 -11.07 -18.89
C GLU A 19 -3.46 -11.51 -17.70
N PHE A 20 -3.26 -10.86 -16.55
CA PHE A 20 -3.95 -11.22 -15.32
C PHE A 20 -5.47 -11.11 -15.47
N PHE A 21 -5.98 -9.98 -15.95
CA PHE A 21 -7.42 -9.72 -16.12
C PHE A 21 -8.00 -10.29 -17.42
N ASN A 22 -7.19 -10.88 -18.29
CA ASN A 22 -7.58 -11.34 -19.63
C ASN A 22 -8.22 -10.22 -20.49
N LEU A 23 -7.55 -9.08 -20.59
CA LEU A 23 -8.02 -7.89 -21.32
C LEU A 23 -7.39 -7.79 -22.70
N GLY A 24 -8.17 -7.34 -23.69
CA GLY A 24 -7.68 -7.01 -25.04
C GLY A 24 -6.75 -5.79 -25.04
N ASN A 25 -5.94 -5.60 -26.08
CA ASN A 25 -4.98 -4.49 -26.19
C ASN A 25 -5.65 -3.11 -26.35
N ASP A 26 -6.90 -3.09 -26.78
CA ASP A 26 -7.75 -1.92 -26.99
C ASP A 26 -8.33 -1.33 -25.70
N VAL A 27 -8.30 -2.09 -24.59
CA VAL A 27 -8.80 -1.60 -23.30
C VAL A 27 -7.84 -0.56 -22.71
N ALA A 28 -8.34 0.65 -22.43
CA ALA A 28 -7.57 1.71 -21.79
C ALA A 28 -7.43 1.45 -20.28
N LEU A 29 -6.22 1.06 -19.83
CA LEU A 29 -5.96 0.74 -18.43
C LEU A 29 -5.68 1.96 -17.55
N ILE A 30 -5.22 3.05 -18.15
CA ILE A 30 -4.79 4.27 -17.47
C ILE A 30 -5.67 5.41 -17.97
N SER A 31 -6.02 6.35 -17.08
CA SER A 31 -6.71 7.57 -17.48
C SER A 31 -5.79 8.45 -18.34
N ASP A 32 -6.34 9.13 -19.35
CA ASP A 32 -5.58 10.10 -20.16
C ASP A 32 -4.96 11.22 -19.31
N GLU A 33 -5.51 11.47 -18.13
CA GLU A 33 -5.03 12.47 -17.17
C GLU A 33 -3.89 11.96 -16.28
N ALA A 34 -3.73 10.64 -16.15
CA ALA A 34 -2.75 10.03 -15.28
C ALA A 34 -1.37 10.04 -15.94
N LYS A 35 -0.56 11.01 -15.54
CA LYS A 35 0.82 11.15 -16.01
C LYS A 35 1.81 10.60 -15.00
N PRO A 36 2.86 9.88 -15.45
CA PRO A 36 3.95 9.49 -14.59
C PRO A 36 4.52 10.71 -13.86
N PRO A 37 4.87 10.59 -12.58
CA PRO A 37 5.46 11.70 -11.85
C PRO A 37 6.80 12.10 -12.47
N GLU A 38 7.01 13.40 -12.59
CA GLU A 38 8.32 13.93 -12.97
C GLU A 38 9.28 13.82 -11.78
N LEU A 39 10.38 13.09 -11.99
CA LEU A 39 11.40 12.87 -10.96
C LEU A 39 12.76 13.32 -11.48
N SER A 40 13.48 14.08 -10.64
CA SER A 40 14.91 14.32 -10.86
C SER A 40 15.68 13.01 -10.72
N THR A 41 16.91 12.97 -11.26
CA THR A 41 17.78 11.80 -11.12
C THR A 41 18.08 11.49 -9.65
N GLU A 42 18.27 12.52 -8.84
CA GLU A 42 18.53 12.41 -7.40
C GLU A 42 17.29 11.89 -6.65
N ALA A 43 16.10 12.38 -7.00
CA ALA A 43 14.85 11.91 -6.41
C ALA A 43 14.59 10.44 -6.75
N ALA A 44 14.79 10.04 -8.01
CA ALA A 44 14.65 8.65 -8.44
C ALA A 44 15.63 7.72 -7.70
N ALA A 45 16.91 8.10 -7.61
CA ALA A 45 17.93 7.34 -6.89
C ALA A 45 17.67 7.29 -5.37
N ALA A 46 17.07 8.33 -4.80
CA ALA A 46 16.66 8.33 -3.40
C ALA A 46 15.48 7.38 -3.16
N LEU A 47 14.45 7.41 -4.02
CA LEU A 47 13.29 6.52 -3.94
C LEU A 47 13.67 5.04 -4.14
N GLU A 48 14.66 4.75 -4.97
CA GLU A 48 15.22 3.40 -5.12
C GLU A 48 15.80 2.86 -3.79
N ARG A 49 16.47 3.72 -3.00
CA ARG A 49 16.95 3.32 -1.66
C ARG A 49 15.83 3.07 -0.66
N PHE A 50 14.63 3.59 -0.93
CA PHE A 50 13.41 3.29 -0.18
C PHE A 50 12.65 2.09 -0.75
N ASN A 51 13.22 1.37 -1.73
CA ASN A 51 12.60 0.25 -2.44
C ASN A 51 11.24 0.63 -3.06
N ILE A 52 11.10 1.85 -3.59
CA ILE A 52 9.85 2.29 -4.21
C ILE A 52 9.80 1.84 -5.67
N GLU A 53 8.74 1.11 -6.02
CA GLU A 53 8.40 0.69 -7.37
C GLU A 53 7.16 1.45 -7.86
N TRP A 54 7.17 1.98 -9.08
CA TRP A 54 6.01 2.68 -9.65
C TRP A 54 5.02 1.69 -10.28
N HIS A 55 3.74 1.91 -10.00
CA HIS A 55 2.61 1.18 -10.54
C HIS A 55 1.50 2.15 -10.93
N PHE A 56 0.59 1.71 -11.77
CA PHE A 56 -0.71 2.36 -11.91
C PHE A 56 -1.80 1.41 -11.43
N ILE A 57 -2.89 1.98 -10.92
CA ILE A 57 -4.10 1.24 -10.58
C ILE A 57 -5.04 1.34 -11.78
N PRO A 58 -5.47 0.21 -12.39
CA PRO A 58 -6.33 0.25 -13.56
C PRO A 58 -7.61 1.07 -13.32
N THR A 59 -8.10 1.75 -14.35
CA THR A 59 -9.36 2.50 -14.31
C THR A 59 -10.54 1.58 -13.97
N ASN A 60 -11.59 2.15 -13.38
CA ASN A 60 -12.82 1.40 -13.07
C ASN A 60 -13.49 0.86 -14.35
N ASP A 61 -13.32 1.52 -15.49
CA ASP A 61 -13.88 1.08 -16.77
C ASP A 61 -13.17 -0.16 -17.31
N ALA A 62 -11.85 -0.26 -17.09
CA ALA A 62 -11.07 -1.43 -17.50
C ALA A 62 -11.21 -2.61 -16.53
N VAL A 63 -11.20 -2.31 -15.22
CA VAL A 63 -11.24 -3.31 -14.15
C VAL A 63 -12.23 -2.83 -13.08
N PRO A 64 -13.54 -3.08 -13.26
CA PRO A 64 -14.53 -2.68 -12.28
C PRO A 64 -14.37 -3.50 -10.99
N VAL A 65 -14.57 -2.84 -9.83
CA VAL A 65 -14.55 -3.51 -8.52
C VAL A 65 -15.92 -4.16 -8.24
N ASP A 66 -16.21 -5.22 -8.99
CA ASP A 66 -17.47 -5.98 -8.94
C ASP A 66 -17.33 -7.33 -8.21
N ASP A 67 -18.34 -8.18 -8.31
CA ASP A 67 -18.31 -9.51 -7.69
C ASP A 67 -17.21 -10.42 -8.25
N ASP A 68 -16.86 -10.30 -9.52
CA ASP A 68 -15.85 -11.14 -10.15
C ASP A 68 -14.44 -10.67 -9.77
N TYR A 69 -14.24 -9.35 -9.63
CA TYR A 69 -13.06 -8.80 -8.99
C TYR A 69 -12.89 -9.35 -7.57
N LEU A 70 -13.94 -9.27 -6.76
CA LEU A 70 -13.86 -9.72 -5.36
C LEU A 70 -13.64 -11.22 -5.24
N LYS A 71 -14.27 -12.05 -6.07
CA LYS A 71 -13.99 -13.50 -6.11
C LYS A 71 -12.54 -13.80 -6.48
N ARG A 72 -11.95 -13.00 -7.35
CA ARG A 72 -10.57 -13.17 -7.84
C ARG A 72 -9.54 -12.82 -6.77
N PHE A 73 -9.69 -11.68 -6.10
CA PHE A 73 -8.71 -11.20 -5.10
C PHE A 73 -9.01 -11.66 -3.66
N TYR A 74 -10.23 -12.11 -3.40
CA TYR A 74 -10.66 -12.54 -2.08
C TYR A 74 -11.29 -13.95 -2.09
N PRO A 75 -10.67 -14.97 -2.70
CA PRO A 75 -11.29 -16.27 -2.95
C PRO A 75 -11.65 -17.05 -1.68
N THR A 76 -10.89 -16.88 -0.59
CA THR A 76 -11.14 -17.57 0.69
C THR A 76 -11.79 -16.68 1.74
N SER A 77 -12.14 -15.44 1.40
CA SER A 77 -12.87 -14.48 2.26
C SER A 77 -14.33 -14.87 2.57
N LYS A 78 -14.70 -16.14 2.44
CA LYS A 78 -16.02 -16.66 2.83
C LYS A 78 -16.39 -16.38 4.30
N ARG A 79 -15.46 -15.85 5.11
CA ARG A 79 -15.78 -15.11 6.34
C ARG A 79 -15.97 -13.61 6.06
N LEU A 80 -17.24 -13.19 6.08
CA LEU A 80 -17.71 -11.96 6.74
C LEU A 80 -17.39 -10.60 6.11
N PHE A 81 -17.71 -10.41 4.83
CA PHE A 81 -18.05 -9.06 4.36
C PHE A 81 -19.43 -8.58 4.81
N ALA A 82 -20.31 -9.48 5.25
CA ALA A 82 -21.56 -9.09 5.90
C ALA A 82 -21.27 -8.74 7.36
N PRO A 83 -21.64 -7.53 7.83
CA PRO A 83 -21.44 -7.16 9.23
C PRO A 83 -22.21 -8.13 10.13
N ASN A 84 -21.56 -8.68 11.16
CA ASN A 84 -22.21 -9.58 12.12
C ASN A 84 -23.16 -8.84 13.08
N ARG A 85 -23.11 -7.50 13.08
CA ARG A 85 -23.88 -6.60 13.96
C ARG A 85 -24.29 -5.36 13.18
N GLU A 86 -25.44 -4.79 13.54
CA GLU A 86 -26.04 -3.60 12.90
C GLU A 86 -25.12 -2.35 12.89
N HIS A 87 -24.10 -2.30 13.74
CA HIS A 87 -23.15 -1.18 13.86
C HIS A 87 -21.70 -1.52 13.46
N GLN A 88 -21.45 -2.70 12.88
CA GLN A 88 -20.11 -3.03 12.38
C GLN A 88 -19.84 -2.39 11.02
N ILE A 89 -18.57 -2.06 10.78
CA ILE A 89 -18.11 -1.57 9.48
C ILE A 89 -18.39 -2.63 8.41
N ASP A 90 -19.03 -2.21 7.32
CA ASP A 90 -19.20 -3.04 6.13
C ASP A 90 -17.87 -3.07 5.36
N VAL A 91 -17.07 -4.10 5.64
CA VAL A 91 -15.73 -4.27 5.06
C VAL A 91 -15.76 -4.31 3.54
N ARG A 92 -16.78 -4.93 2.93
CA ARG A 92 -16.88 -4.98 1.47
C ARG A 92 -17.18 -3.61 0.90
N LYS A 93 -18.13 -2.88 1.49
CA LYS A 93 -18.40 -1.51 1.08
C LYS A 93 -17.14 -0.64 1.19
N THR A 94 -16.44 -0.71 2.32
CA THR A 94 -15.20 0.06 2.52
C THR A 94 -14.11 -0.31 1.52
N LEU A 95 -13.91 -1.59 1.22
CA LEU A 95 -12.96 -2.04 0.19
C LEU A 95 -13.34 -1.51 -1.20
N VAL A 96 -14.61 -1.65 -1.59
CA VAL A 96 -15.09 -1.24 -2.92
C VAL A 96 -14.97 0.27 -3.08
N GLU A 97 -15.48 1.05 -2.13
CA GLU A 97 -15.42 2.52 -2.17
C GLU A 97 -13.97 3.01 -2.10
N GLY A 98 -13.18 2.46 -1.18
CA GLY A 98 -11.78 2.81 -1.01
C GLY A 98 -10.93 2.47 -2.24
N HIS A 99 -11.17 1.33 -2.88
CA HIS A 99 -10.44 0.97 -4.10
C HIS A 99 -10.86 1.83 -5.29
N LYS A 100 -12.17 2.06 -5.48
CA LYS A 100 -12.68 2.94 -6.55
C LYS A 100 -12.10 4.35 -6.48
N ALA A 101 -11.95 4.90 -5.27
CA ALA A 101 -11.32 6.20 -5.05
C ALA A 101 -9.83 6.25 -5.44
N GLN A 102 -9.22 5.08 -5.72
CA GLN A 102 -7.81 4.91 -6.04
C GLN A 102 -7.60 4.29 -7.42
N GLN A 103 -8.64 4.21 -8.27
CA GLN A 103 -8.50 3.73 -9.64
C GLN A 103 -8.07 4.85 -10.58
N GLY A 104 -7.30 4.49 -11.61
CA GLY A 104 -6.83 5.44 -12.63
C GLY A 104 -5.71 6.36 -12.16
N ILE A 105 -5.03 6.06 -11.04
CA ILE A 105 -3.90 6.86 -10.53
C ILE A 105 -2.59 6.08 -10.64
N ILE A 106 -1.48 6.82 -10.60
CA ILE A 106 -0.13 6.27 -10.48
C ILE A 106 0.31 6.36 -9.02
N VAL A 107 0.93 5.29 -8.52
CA VAL A 107 1.36 5.14 -7.13
C VAL A 107 2.75 4.54 -7.09
N GLY A 108 3.57 4.98 -6.14
CA GLY A 108 4.84 4.35 -5.82
C GLY A 108 4.62 3.41 -4.65
N ILE A 109 4.84 2.11 -4.79
CA ILE A 109 4.66 1.14 -3.73
C ILE A 109 6.02 0.73 -3.21
N GLU A 110 6.19 0.81 -1.91
CA GLU A 110 7.37 0.26 -1.27
C GLU A 110 7.36 -1.27 -1.42
N THR A 111 8.47 -1.88 -1.81
CA THR A 111 8.58 -3.33 -2.08
C THR A 111 9.53 -4.05 -1.12
N THR A 112 10.00 -3.37 -0.06
CA THR A 112 10.90 -3.95 0.94
C THR A 112 10.40 -5.31 1.44
N GLU A 113 11.31 -6.29 1.50
CA GLU A 113 11.03 -7.66 1.91
C GLU A 113 10.45 -7.70 3.33
N LYS A 114 9.35 -8.44 3.51
CA LYS A 114 8.74 -8.69 4.82
C LYS A 114 9.55 -9.77 5.55
N PRO A 115 9.80 -9.64 6.86
CA PRO A 115 10.40 -10.72 7.62
C PRO A 115 9.38 -11.84 7.85
N ASN A 116 9.87 -13.06 8.04
CA ASN A 116 9.09 -14.17 8.59
C ASN A 116 8.85 -13.92 10.08
N TYR A 117 7.60 -13.78 10.51
CA TYR A 117 7.30 -13.44 11.90
C TYR A 117 7.91 -14.46 12.87
N LEU A 118 8.62 -13.99 13.88
CA LEU A 118 9.08 -14.78 15.02
C LEU A 118 8.49 -14.16 16.28
N PRO A 119 7.55 -14.84 16.96
CA PRO A 119 6.96 -14.36 18.21
C PRO A 119 8.04 -13.90 19.19
N GLU A 120 7.77 -12.80 19.88
CA GLU A 120 8.64 -12.22 20.93
C GLU A 120 10.00 -11.68 20.43
N ASN A 121 10.29 -11.73 19.13
CA ASN A 121 11.51 -11.19 18.57
C ASN A 121 11.29 -9.83 17.91
N ARG A 122 12.28 -8.95 18.04
CA ARG A 122 12.30 -7.67 17.33
C ARG A 122 12.69 -7.92 15.88
N GLN A 123 11.82 -7.53 14.94
CA GLN A 123 12.01 -7.82 13.52
C GLN A 123 11.96 -6.60 12.63
N PHE A 124 12.83 -6.59 11.63
CA PHE A 124 13.01 -5.49 10.70
C PHE A 124 12.71 -5.93 9.27
N TYR A 125 12.26 -4.99 8.44
CA TYR A 125 12.04 -5.25 7.02
C TYR A 125 13.38 -5.26 6.29
N GLY A 126 13.39 -5.87 5.10
CA GLY A 126 14.55 -5.90 4.20
C GLY A 126 15.38 -7.18 4.28
N THR A 127 15.08 -8.07 5.22
CA THR A 127 15.64 -9.43 5.24
C THR A 127 14.60 -10.45 5.67
N GLN A 128 14.66 -11.65 5.09
CA GLN A 128 13.76 -12.76 5.42
C GLN A 128 13.67 -13.08 6.93
N TYR A 129 14.78 -12.92 7.68
CA TYR A 129 14.83 -13.23 9.11
C TYR A 129 14.64 -11.99 10.01
N GLY A 130 14.73 -10.80 9.43
CA GLY A 130 14.48 -9.53 10.11
C GLY A 130 15.43 -9.23 11.27
N HIS A 131 16.69 -9.68 11.22
CA HIS A 131 17.66 -9.47 12.32
C HIS A 131 18.50 -8.21 12.18
N ASP A 132 18.51 -7.58 11.01
CA ASP A 132 19.31 -6.37 10.74
C ASP A 132 18.41 -5.14 10.68
N ALA A 133 18.55 -4.24 11.65
CA ALA A 133 17.80 -2.99 11.69
C ALA A 133 18.18 -2.01 10.57
N THR A 134 19.37 -2.16 9.99
CA THR A 134 19.89 -1.24 8.97
C THR A 134 19.34 -1.52 7.58
N THR A 135 18.66 -2.66 7.38
CA THR A 135 18.04 -3.02 6.10
C THR A 135 16.66 -2.44 5.90
N ASP A 136 16.02 -1.92 6.96
CA ASP A 136 14.75 -1.20 6.81
C ASP A 136 15.04 0.24 6.34
N PRO A 137 14.63 0.61 5.11
CA PRO A 137 14.98 1.91 4.57
C PRO A 137 14.31 3.08 5.31
N PHE A 138 13.26 2.81 6.10
CA PHE A 138 12.56 3.83 6.90
C PHE A 138 13.04 3.89 8.35
N ALA A 139 14.08 3.12 8.74
CA ALA A 139 14.62 3.07 10.10
C ALA A 139 14.96 4.46 10.67
N VAL A 140 15.44 5.37 9.82
CA VAL A 140 15.79 6.75 10.21
C VAL A 140 14.59 7.55 10.73
N TYR A 141 13.38 7.25 10.27
CA TYR A 141 12.16 7.96 10.65
C TYR A 141 11.50 7.35 11.90
N PHE A 142 11.66 6.05 12.16
CA PHE A 142 11.07 5.41 13.35
C PHE A 142 11.57 6.04 14.65
N GLY A 143 12.89 6.28 14.77
CA GLY A 143 13.45 6.91 15.96
C GLY A 143 12.92 8.33 16.19
N GLN A 144 12.71 9.10 15.11
CA GLN A 144 12.16 10.47 15.19
C GLN A 144 10.67 10.48 15.55
N ALA A 145 9.96 9.41 15.18
CA ALA A 145 8.55 9.21 15.48
C ALA A 145 8.29 8.65 16.89
N GLU A 146 9.33 8.48 17.71
CA GLU A 146 9.25 7.84 19.04
C GLU A 146 8.80 6.37 19.00
N MET A 147 8.96 5.72 17.86
CA MET A 147 8.78 4.27 17.72
C MET A 147 10.03 3.60 18.32
N THR A 148 10.04 3.44 19.65
CA THR A 148 11.21 3.03 20.46
C THR A 148 11.76 1.65 20.09
N ASN A 149 10.88 0.77 19.63
CA ASN A 149 11.23 -0.53 19.07
C ASN A 149 11.77 -0.45 17.64
N GLY A 150 11.86 0.72 16.99
CA GLY A 150 12.50 0.92 15.69
C GLY A 150 12.11 -0.10 14.60
N THR A 151 10.97 -0.75 14.76
CA THR A 151 10.40 -1.74 13.85
C THR A 151 9.09 -1.18 13.33
N ARG A 152 8.47 -1.88 12.38
CA ARG A 152 7.13 -1.53 11.88
C ARG A 152 5.99 -2.13 12.68
N PHE A 153 6.29 -3.02 13.62
CA PHE A 153 5.32 -3.78 14.39
C PHE A 153 5.05 -3.12 15.73
N ASP A 154 3.86 -3.38 16.29
CA ASP A 154 3.50 -2.99 17.65
C ASP A 154 3.48 -1.47 17.89
N HIS A 155 2.81 -0.74 16.98
CA HIS A 155 2.57 0.69 17.11
C HIS A 155 1.11 1.02 16.96
N ASP A 156 0.65 2.04 17.68
CA ASP A 156 -0.70 2.56 17.53
C ASP A 156 -0.84 3.52 16.34
N PHE A 157 -2.08 3.88 16.04
CA PHE A 157 -2.40 4.83 14.97
C PHE A 157 -1.69 6.18 15.13
N GLY A 158 -1.56 6.70 16.35
CA GLY A 158 -0.96 8.00 16.62
C GLY A 158 0.54 8.04 16.28
N LEU A 159 1.28 7.00 16.66
CA LEU A 159 2.69 6.85 16.31
C LEU A 159 2.89 6.71 14.80
N ILE A 160 2.04 5.95 14.11
CA ILE A 160 2.09 5.83 12.64
C ILE A 160 1.80 7.16 11.96
N GLN A 161 0.80 7.94 12.44
CA GLN A 161 0.54 9.28 11.90
C GLN A 161 1.75 10.19 12.07
N ARG A 162 2.39 10.17 13.25
CA ARG A 162 3.61 10.96 13.51
C ARG A 162 4.75 10.55 12.58
N PHE A 163 4.95 9.24 12.40
CA PHE A 163 5.92 8.71 11.44
C PHE A 163 5.66 9.23 10.02
N LEU A 164 4.41 9.15 9.54
CA LEU A 164 4.05 9.64 8.21
C LEU A 164 4.28 11.15 8.09
N GLN A 165 3.96 11.94 9.10
CA GLN A 165 4.20 13.39 9.11
C GLN A 165 5.70 13.70 8.97
N ILE A 166 6.55 12.99 9.72
CA ILE A 166 8.01 13.17 9.68
C ILE A 166 8.56 12.77 8.31
N ALA A 167 8.21 11.57 7.82
CA ALA A 167 8.67 11.07 6.53
C ALA A 167 8.24 12.00 5.39
N ASN A 168 6.97 12.41 5.36
CA ASN A 168 6.48 13.35 4.37
C ASN A 168 7.20 14.69 4.42
N LYS A 169 7.42 15.24 5.62
CA LYS A 169 8.10 16.53 5.78
C LYS A 169 9.53 16.44 5.24
N ASP A 170 10.32 15.49 5.73
CA ASP A 170 11.72 15.33 5.32
C ASP A 170 11.84 15.04 3.81
N MET A 171 11.05 14.11 3.29
CA MET A 171 11.12 13.74 1.87
C MET A 171 10.69 14.90 0.95
N ARG A 172 9.75 15.75 1.37
CA ARG A 172 9.41 16.99 0.63
C ARG A 172 10.52 18.03 0.71
N GLU A 173 11.05 18.30 1.91
CA GLU A 173 12.15 19.27 2.11
C GLU A 173 13.40 18.90 1.28
N ARG A 174 13.66 17.60 1.14
CA ARG A 174 14.75 17.05 0.33
C ARG A 174 14.39 16.86 -1.14
N LYS A 175 13.17 17.22 -1.56
CA LYS A 175 12.65 17.09 -2.93
C LYS A 175 12.73 15.66 -3.48
N ILE A 176 12.51 14.68 -2.61
CA ILE A 176 12.44 13.25 -2.96
C ILE A 176 11.04 12.91 -3.47
N LEU A 177 9.99 13.45 -2.86
CA LEU A 177 8.63 13.26 -3.34
C LEU A 177 8.39 14.10 -4.60
N PRO A 178 7.75 13.52 -5.64
CA PRO A 178 7.25 14.32 -6.76
C PRO A 178 6.18 15.32 -6.29
N GLU A 179 6.04 16.42 -7.04
CA GLU A 179 5.08 17.46 -6.72
C GLU A 179 3.64 16.91 -6.70
N GLY A 180 2.88 17.26 -5.66
CA GLY A 180 1.52 16.78 -5.49
C GLY A 180 1.41 15.32 -5.03
N TYR A 181 2.50 14.71 -4.54
CA TYR A 181 2.48 13.37 -3.94
C TYR A 181 2.84 13.40 -2.46
N GLN A 182 2.37 12.37 -1.75
CA GLN A 182 2.63 12.16 -0.33
C GLN A 182 2.81 10.68 0.00
N VAL A 183 3.56 10.41 1.06
CA VAL A 183 3.70 9.07 1.66
C VAL A 183 2.46 8.79 2.51
N LYS A 184 1.86 7.62 2.30
CA LYS A 184 0.78 7.06 3.12
C LYS A 184 1.12 5.60 3.42
N ILE A 185 0.35 5.04 4.35
CA ILE A 185 0.30 3.59 4.52
C ILE A 185 -0.45 3.01 3.32
N CYS A 186 0.06 1.91 2.79
CA CYS A 186 -0.48 1.27 1.60
C CYS A 186 -1.95 0.89 1.83
N PRO A 187 -2.88 1.37 0.99
CA PRO A 187 -4.29 1.02 1.13
C PRO A 187 -4.54 -0.49 0.95
N PRO A 188 -5.47 -1.09 1.70
CA PRO A 188 -5.76 -2.53 1.66
C PRO A 188 -5.92 -3.14 0.26
N ALA A 189 -6.75 -2.53 -0.60
CA ALA A 189 -6.99 -3.05 -1.94
C ALA A 189 -5.78 -2.86 -2.88
N ILE A 190 -4.99 -1.80 -2.70
CA ILE A 190 -3.74 -1.62 -3.46
C ILE A 190 -2.73 -2.69 -3.03
N PHE A 191 -2.58 -2.93 -1.73
CA PHE A 191 -1.73 -4.00 -1.22
C PHE A 191 -2.10 -5.36 -1.84
N ASN A 192 -3.39 -5.72 -1.83
CA ASN A 192 -3.85 -6.99 -2.40
C ASN A 192 -3.64 -7.05 -3.93
N LEU A 193 -4.01 -5.99 -4.66
CA LEU A 193 -3.81 -5.92 -6.12
C LEU A 193 -2.33 -6.11 -6.49
N ILE A 194 -1.45 -5.34 -5.83
CA ILE A 194 -0.02 -5.33 -6.15
C ILE A 194 0.65 -6.63 -5.69
N GLY A 195 0.32 -7.13 -4.50
CA GLY A 195 0.79 -8.42 -4.00
C GLY A 195 0.38 -9.58 -4.89
N THR A 196 -0.87 -9.60 -5.37
CA THR A 196 -1.37 -10.70 -6.21
C THR A 196 -0.76 -10.69 -7.61
N VAL A 197 -0.62 -9.51 -8.22
CA VAL A 197 -0.19 -9.38 -9.63
C VAL A 197 1.32 -9.29 -9.79
N PHE A 198 2.02 -8.62 -8.87
CA PHE A 198 3.44 -8.30 -9.04
C PHE A 198 4.34 -8.92 -7.95
N HIS A 199 3.86 -9.01 -6.71
CA HIS A 199 4.67 -9.38 -5.55
C HIS A 199 4.09 -10.57 -4.77
N GLN A 200 3.94 -11.69 -5.47
CA GLN A 200 3.35 -12.91 -4.90
C GLN A 200 4.15 -13.45 -3.70
N GLU A 201 5.45 -13.16 -3.66
CA GLU A 201 6.34 -13.48 -2.54
C GLU A 201 5.89 -12.86 -1.20
N TRP A 202 5.11 -11.77 -1.22
CA TRP A 202 4.57 -11.17 0.02
C TRP A 202 3.60 -12.08 0.77
N SER A 203 3.06 -13.10 0.09
CA SER A 203 2.20 -14.12 0.70
C SER A 203 2.96 -15.23 1.42
N ALA A 204 4.28 -15.33 1.23
CA ALA A 204 5.11 -16.36 1.84
C ALA A 204 5.43 -16.08 3.32
N THR A 205 5.19 -14.85 3.80
CA THR A 205 5.52 -14.44 5.16
C THR A 205 4.31 -14.55 6.09
N GLN A 206 4.58 -14.81 7.37
CA GLN A 206 3.54 -14.94 8.41
C GLN A 206 3.08 -13.59 8.99
N THR A 207 3.78 -12.51 8.64
CA THR A 207 3.46 -11.15 9.08
C THR A 207 2.26 -10.59 8.33
N LEU A 208 1.41 -9.87 9.05
CA LEU A 208 0.30 -9.12 8.46
C LEU A 208 0.71 -7.64 8.28
N GLU A 209 -0.09 -6.88 7.54
CA GLU A 209 0.15 -5.47 7.22
C GLU A 209 -1.06 -4.64 7.62
N LEU A 210 -0.81 -3.47 8.20
CA LEU A 210 -1.83 -2.46 8.43
C LEU A 210 -2.11 -1.72 7.12
N GLY A 211 -3.40 -1.51 6.85
CA GLY A 211 -3.87 -0.62 5.80
C GLY A 211 -4.91 0.36 6.34
N PHE A 212 -4.96 1.56 5.74
CA PHE A 212 -5.94 2.59 6.11
C PHE A 212 -6.75 3.05 4.91
N TYR A 213 -8.05 3.24 5.12
CA TYR A 213 -8.89 4.09 4.29
C TYR A 213 -9.32 5.31 5.09
N TYR A 214 -9.16 6.49 4.49
CA TYR A 214 -9.61 7.74 5.09
C TYR A 214 -10.95 8.14 4.49
N ASP A 215 -11.88 8.53 5.34
CA ASP A 215 -13.10 9.21 4.90
C ASP A 215 -12.83 10.69 4.57
N GLU A 216 -13.83 11.38 4.04
CA GLU A 216 -13.74 12.81 3.70
C GLU A 216 -13.45 13.72 4.90
N ARG A 217 -13.67 13.24 6.12
CA ARG A 217 -13.43 13.96 7.38
C ARG A 217 -12.06 13.65 7.97
N GLY A 218 -11.29 12.78 7.33
CA GLY A 218 -9.97 12.35 7.79
C GLY A 218 -9.99 11.23 8.83
N ASN A 219 -11.13 10.61 9.11
CA ASN A 219 -11.17 9.44 9.99
C ASN A 219 -10.64 8.22 9.24
N ALA A 220 -9.77 7.45 9.89
CA ALA A 220 -9.21 6.24 9.33
C ALA A 220 -10.02 5.00 9.73
N THR A 221 -10.46 4.23 8.74
CA THR A 221 -10.81 2.83 8.94
C THR A 221 -9.53 2.00 8.83
N SER A 222 -9.18 1.32 9.92
CA SER A 222 -7.95 0.54 10.05
C SER A 222 -8.20 -0.93 9.78
N MET A 223 -7.36 -1.54 8.95
CA MET A 223 -7.52 -2.92 8.52
C MET A 223 -6.23 -3.73 8.62
N THR A 224 -6.40 -4.89 9.21
CA THR A 224 -5.65 -6.13 9.05
C THR A 224 -5.55 -6.63 7.61
N VAL A 225 -4.43 -6.64 6.86
CA VAL A 225 -4.36 -7.37 5.58
C VAL A 225 -3.20 -8.34 5.50
N GLY A 226 -3.35 -9.41 4.72
CA GLY A 226 -2.28 -10.40 4.56
C GLY A 226 -2.69 -11.60 3.73
N ALA A 227 -1.93 -12.68 3.87
CA ALA A 227 -2.20 -13.91 3.15
C ALA A 227 -2.85 -14.99 4.03
N ASN A 228 -3.87 -15.67 3.49
CA ASN A 228 -4.44 -16.88 4.09
C ASN A 228 -3.65 -18.14 3.69
N ALA A 229 -2.97 -18.09 2.54
CA ALA A 229 -2.13 -19.14 1.97
C ALA A 229 -1.17 -18.52 0.93
N PRO A 230 -0.14 -19.25 0.46
CA PRO A 230 0.67 -18.79 -0.66
C PRO A 230 -0.20 -18.37 -1.85
N ASN A 231 0.04 -17.16 -2.36
CA ASN A 231 -0.68 -16.47 -3.43
C ASN A 231 -2.15 -16.13 -3.13
N ASP A 232 -2.59 -16.20 -1.88
CA ASP A 232 -3.95 -15.86 -1.45
C ASP A 232 -3.94 -14.69 -0.46
N PHE A 233 -4.01 -13.46 -0.97
CA PHE A 233 -4.00 -12.20 -0.21
C PHE A 233 -5.37 -11.80 0.37
N SER A 234 -6.27 -12.77 0.54
CA SER A 234 -7.65 -12.50 0.95
C SER A 234 -7.87 -12.30 2.45
N PHE A 235 -6.83 -12.42 3.28
CA PHE A 235 -6.96 -12.14 4.71
C PHE A 235 -7.26 -10.66 4.89
N ILE A 236 -8.40 -10.36 5.49
CA ILE A 236 -8.75 -9.02 5.90
C ILE A 236 -9.51 -9.03 7.22
N ASP A 237 -9.18 -8.12 8.11
CA ASP A 237 -9.91 -7.90 9.36
C ASP A 237 -9.94 -6.41 9.72
N VAL A 238 -10.98 -5.97 10.41
CA VAL A 238 -11.05 -4.59 10.92
C VAL A 238 -10.30 -4.53 12.24
N VAL A 239 -9.40 -3.57 12.37
CA VAL A 239 -8.65 -3.39 13.61
C VAL A 239 -9.49 -2.61 14.61
N GLU A 240 -10.03 -3.31 15.61
CA GLU A 240 -10.73 -2.74 16.75
C GLU A 240 -9.90 -2.90 18.04
N GLY A 241 -9.54 -1.79 18.70
CA GLY A 241 -8.77 -1.80 19.96
C GLY A 241 -7.26 -2.06 19.82
N GLU A 242 -6.56 -2.11 20.95
CA GLU A 242 -5.07 -2.18 21.01
C GLU A 242 -4.49 -3.52 20.54
N PHE A 243 -5.22 -4.63 20.72
CA PHE A 243 -4.71 -5.98 20.44
C PHE A 243 -4.50 -6.31 18.95
N GLY A 244 -5.10 -5.57 18.02
CA GLY A 244 -4.96 -5.84 16.58
C GLY A 244 -3.66 -5.34 15.94
N TRP A 245 -2.85 -4.55 16.67
CA TRP A 245 -1.68 -3.85 16.13
C TRP A 245 -0.36 -4.60 16.35
N ALA A 246 -0.28 -5.44 17.38
CA ALA A 246 0.97 -6.06 17.83
C ALA A 246 1.65 -6.95 16.76
N LEU A 247 0.86 -7.57 15.87
CA LEU A 247 1.35 -8.50 14.82
C LEU A 247 1.32 -7.91 13.41
N SER A 248 0.90 -6.65 13.28
CA SER A 248 0.69 -6.02 11.99
C SER A 248 1.81 -5.01 11.75
N GLY A 249 2.65 -5.29 10.75
CA GLY A 249 3.60 -4.32 10.22
C GLY A 249 2.88 -3.30 9.35
N PHE A 250 3.62 -2.55 8.54
CA PHE A 250 3.00 -1.74 7.50
C PHE A 250 3.94 -1.54 6.31
N ARG A 251 3.33 -1.40 5.13
CA ARG A 251 3.97 -1.01 3.88
C ARG A 251 3.55 0.40 3.49
N LEU A 252 4.42 1.11 2.81
CA LEU A 252 4.14 2.48 2.36
C LEU A 252 3.76 2.56 0.89
N ALA A 253 2.99 3.60 0.59
CA ALA A 253 2.64 4.01 -0.75
C ALA A 253 2.87 5.52 -0.89
N ILE A 254 3.49 5.93 -1.99
CA ILE A 254 3.55 7.29 -2.48
C ILE A 254 2.37 7.48 -3.41
N MET A 255 1.45 8.36 -3.02
CA MET A 255 0.17 8.55 -3.71
C MET A 255 -0.06 10.04 -3.99
N PRO A 256 -0.83 10.37 -5.04
CA PRO A 256 -1.28 11.75 -5.25
C PRO A 256 -1.98 12.31 -4.01
N GLU A 257 -1.76 13.58 -3.74
CA GLU A 257 -2.46 14.30 -2.68
C GLU A 257 -3.95 14.40 -3.02
N SER A 258 -4.80 13.98 -2.09
CA SER A 258 -6.24 14.13 -2.26
C SER A 258 -6.61 15.62 -2.10
N PRO A 259 -7.51 16.18 -2.95
CA PRO A 259 -7.95 17.58 -2.84
C PRO A 259 -8.51 17.97 -1.46
N SER A 260 -8.97 16.99 -0.66
CA SER A 260 -9.51 17.20 0.68
C SER A 260 -8.45 17.42 1.77
N GLN A 261 -7.16 17.19 1.50
CA GLN A 261 -6.07 17.33 2.48
C GLN A 261 -5.21 18.59 2.28
N THR A 262 -5.40 19.32 1.18
CA THR A 262 -4.91 20.70 1.08
C THR A 262 -5.83 21.58 1.92
N GLY A 263 -5.49 21.73 3.20
CA GLY A 263 -6.15 22.69 4.08
C GLY A 263 -6.30 24.02 3.35
N LYS A 264 -7.55 24.45 3.17
CA LYS A 264 -7.85 25.83 2.77
C LYS A 264 -7.06 26.75 3.70
N LYS A 265 -6.17 27.54 3.12
CA LYS A 265 -5.77 28.81 3.72
C LYS A 265 -6.93 29.79 3.63
#